data_AF-A0A538UEI2-F1
#
_entry.id   AF-A0A538UEI2-F1
#
_cell.length_a   1.000
_cell.length_b   1.000
_cell.length_c   1.000
_cell.angle_alpha   90.00
_cell.angle_beta   90.00
_cell.angle_gamma   90.00
#
_symmetry.space_group_name_H-M   'P 1'
#
loop_
_entity.id
_entity.type
_entity.pdbx_description
1 polymer ?
#
loop_
_entity_poly.entity_id
_entity_poly.type
_entity_poly.pdbx_seq_one_letter_code
_entity_poly.pdbx_strand_id
1 'polypeptide(L)'
;MKKLVLLALIAFAAWYGWKHYKSLLLERRPMHEAVVENQTGVGLTRVRLTVDGQTFVREELPDKGRASFPFRVGRDAAFRLVWQWSDRTTENTWNGGMVAVGPMVQRHVMVIGSDAGVLYRAEPK
;
A
#
# COMPACT_ATOMS: atom_id res chain seq x y z
N MET A 1 22.39 -37.98 30.06
CA MET A 1 21.90 -36.59 30.20
C MET A 1 21.80 -35.83 28.88
N LYS A 2 22.79 -35.89 27.97
CA LYS A 2 22.75 -35.17 26.66
C LYS A 2 21.51 -35.49 25.79
N LYS A 3 21.07 -36.75 25.75
CA LYS A 3 19.89 -37.18 24.96
C LYS A 3 18.56 -36.59 25.47
N LEU A 4 18.43 -36.42 26.79
CA LEU A 4 17.23 -35.84 27.41
C LEU A 4 17.16 -34.34 27.18
N VAL A 5 18.30 -33.65 27.23
CA VAL A 5 18.40 -32.22 26.90
C VAL A 5 18.06 -31.97 25.43
N LEU A 6 18.52 -32.84 24.52
CA LEU A 6 18.18 -32.74 23.10
C LEU A 6 16.68 -32.94 22.85
N LEU A 7 16.08 -33.92 23.52
CA LEU A 7 14.63 -34.16 23.47
C LEU A 7 13.83 -32.97 24.01
N ALA A 8 14.28 -32.35 25.10
CA ALA A 8 13.64 -31.16 25.66
C ALA A 8 13.72 -29.96 24.70
N LEU A 9 14.84 -29.77 24.01
CA LEU A 9 15.00 -28.71 23.00
C LEU A 9 14.09 -28.92 21.80
N ILE A 10 13.99 -30.15 21.30
CA ILE A 10 13.10 -30.48 20.17
C ILE A 10 11.63 -30.28 20.58
N ALA A 11 11.24 -30.75 21.77
CA ALA A 11 9.88 -30.56 22.28
C ALA A 11 9.54 -29.08 22.45
N PHE A 12 10.49 -28.27 22.96
CA PHE A 12 10.31 -26.83 23.10
C PHE A 12 10.21 -26.13 21.74
N ALA A 13 11.06 -26.48 20.77
CA ALA A 13 11.01 -25.93 19.43
C ALA A 13 9.70 -26.30 18.71
N ALA A 14 9.23 -27.54 18.85
CA ALA A 14 7.96 -27.99 18.29
C ALA A 14 6.77 -27.29 18.95
N TRP A 15 6.78 -27.13 20.28
CA TRP A 15 5.74 -26.40 21.00
C TRP A 15 5.70 -24.92 20.63
N TYR A 16 6.86 -24.28 20.55
CA TYR A 16 6.98 -22.88 20.13
C TYR A 16 6.50 -22.70 18.68
N GLY A 17 6.97 -23.57 17.77
CA GLY A 17 6.53 -23.59 16.38
C GLY A 17 5.02 -23.76 16.24
N TRP A 18 4.41 -24.66 17.01
CA TRP A 18 2.96 -24.88 17.03
C TRP A 18 2.18 -23.67 17.59
N LYS A 19 2.64 -23.11 18.72
CA LYS A 19 1.99 -21.98 19.39
C LYS A 19 2.04 -20.70 18.54
N HIS A 20 3.13 -20.50 17.80
CA HIS A 20 3.34 -19.33 16.95
C HIS A 20 3.06 -19.62 15.45
N TYR A 21 2.58 -20.82 15.11
CA TYR A 21 2.26 -21.21 13.73
C TYR A 21 1.24 -20.25 13.09
N LYS A 22 0.20 -19.88 13.84
CA LYS A 22 -0.85 -18.97 13.34
C LYS A 22 -0.31 -17.57 13.03
N SER A 23 0.53 -17.01 13.90
CA SER A 23 1.13 -15.68 13.66
C SER A 23 2.19 -15.71 12.55
N LEU A 24 2.93 -16.81 12.38
CA LEU A 24 4.02 -16.88 11.41
C LEU A 24 3.57 -17.24 9.98
N LEU A 25 2.51 -18.03 9.83
CA LEU A 25 2.08 -18.53 8.51
C LEU A 25 0.70 -18.03 8.06
N LEU A 26 -0.24 -17.73 8.98
CA LEU A 26 -1.57 -17.24 8.61
C LEU A 26 -1.67 -15.71 8.51
N GLU A 27 -0.70 -14.94 9.02
CA GLU A 27 -0.69 -13.48 8.91
C GLU A 27 -0.06 -12.96 7.60
N ARG A 28 -0.12 -13.72 6.50
CA ARG A 28 0.06 -13.13 5.16
C ARG A 28 -1.16 -12.28 4.85
N ARG A 29 -1.26 -11.11 5.50
CA ARG A 29 -2.35 -10.17 5.29
C ARG A 29 -2.41 -9.79 3.80
N PRO A 30 -3.60 -9.84 3.20
CA PRO A 30 -3.86 -9.40 1.82
C PRO A 30 -3.19 -8.04 1.55
N MET A 31 -2.46 -7.94 0.44
CA MET A 31 -1.66 -6.76 0.11
C MET A 31 -2.20 -6.09 -1.14
N HIS A 32 -2.85 -4.95 -0.93
CA HIS A 32 -3.36 -4.09 -1.98
C HIS A 32 -2.21 -3.44 -2.75
N GLU A 33 -2.54 -2.93 -3.92
CA GLU A 33 -1.62 -2.10 -4.71
C GLU A 33 -2.30 -0.78 -5.02
N ALA A 34 -1.64 0.33 -4.73
CA ALA A 34 -2.07 1.64 -5.19
C ALA A 34 -1.19 2.05 -6.37
N VAL A 35 -1.82 2.57 -7.41
CA VAL A 35 -1.16 3.00 -8.63
C VAL A 35 -1.56 4.45 -8.88
N VAL A 36 -0.57 5.34 -8.94
CA VAL A 36 -0.78 6.73 -9.33
C VAL A 36 -0.25 6.91 -10.75
N GLU A 37 -1.10 7.42 -11.62
CA GLU A 37 -0.78 7.74 -13.01
C GLU A 37 -0.88 9.23 -13.25
N ASN A 38 0.11 9.75 -13.96
CA ASN A 38 0.12 11.12 -14.41
C ASN A 38 -0.36 11.19 -15.86
N GLN A 39 -1.51 11.83 -16.10
CA GLN A 39 -2.02 12.16 -17.44
C GLN A 39 -2.28 13.67 -17.54
N THR A 40 -1.49 14.47 -16.84
CA THR A 40 -1.67 15.92 -16.78
C THR A 40 -1.09 16.66 -17.98
N GLY A 41 -0.24 16.01 -18.78
CA GLY A 41 0.53 16.64 -19.86
C GLY A 41 1.83 17.30 -19.39
N VAL A 42 2.10 17.33 -18.08
CA VAL A 42 3.32 17.86 -17.45
C VAL A 42 3.85 16.89 -16.39
N GLY A 43 5.06 17.11 -15.87
CA GLY A 43 5.57 16.35 -14.74
C GLY A 43 4.85 16.70 -13.43
N LEU A 44 4.79 15.75 -12.51
CA LEU A 44 4.39 15.98 -11.13
C LEU A 44 5.59 15.84 -10.20
N THR A 45 5.58 16.62 -9.14
CA THR A 45 6.54 16.54 -8.04
C THR A 45 5.85 16.27 -6.72
N ARG A 46 6.59 15.69 -5.77
CA ARG A 46 6.15 15.42 -4.39
C ARG A 46 4.79 14.72 -4.33
N VAL A 47 4.61 13.68 -5.13
CA VAL A 47 3.39 12.87 -5.11
C VAL A 47 3.37 12.07 -3.81
N ARG A 48 2.46 12.42 -2.89
CA ARG A 48 2.27 11.73 -1.61
C ARG A 48 0.92 11.05 -1.59
N LEU A 49 0.92 9.75 -1.33
CA LEU A 49 -0.27 8.95 -1.15
C LEU A 49 -0.35 8.46 0.29
N THR A 50 -1.41 8.80 0.99
CA THR A 50 -1.67 8.31 2.35
C THR A 50 -2.90 7.39 2.37
N VAL A 51 -2.77 6.24 3.04
CA VAL A 51 -3.87 5.30 3.29
C VAL A 51 -3.64 4.58 4.61
N ASP A 52 -4.66 4.52 5.46
CA ASP A 52 -4.59 3.95 6.82
C ASP A 52 -3.34 4.42 7.62
N GLY A 53 -3.02 5.71 7.52
CA GLY A 53 -1.86 6.32 8.20
C GLY A 53 -0.49 6.01 7.58
N GLN A 54 -0.40 5.13 6.57
CA GLN A 54 0.83 4.91 5.80
C GLN A 54 0.94 5.97 4.70
N THR A 55 2.11 6.61 4.58
CA THR A 55 2.38 7.60 3.53
C THR A 55 3.48 7.11 2.62
N PHE A 56 3.21 7.10 1.32
CA PHE A 56 4.13 6.78 0.25
C PHE A 56 4.48 8.04 -0.52
N VAL A 57 5.75 8.21 -0.89
CA VAL A 57 6.22 9.42 -1.58
C VAL A 57 6.94 9.04 -2.86
N ARG A 58 6.64 9.78 -3.92
CA ARG A 58 7.38 9.79 -5.17
C ARG A 58 7.74 11.24 -5.50
N GLU A 59 9.04 11.54 -5.46
CA GLU A 59 9.50 12.92 -5.66
C GLU A 59 9.21 13.45 -7.05
N GLU A 60 9.32 12.60 -8.06
CA GLU A 60 9.06 12.95 -9.45
C GLU A 60 8.26 11.86 -10.16
N LEU A 61 7.23 12.28 -10.88
CA LEU A 61 6.40 11.43 -11.72
C LEU A 61 6.23 12.13 -13.08
N PRO A 62 6.99 11.74 -14.12
CA PRO A 62 6.90 12.37 -15.43
C PRO A 62 5.50 12.21 -16.04
N ASP A 63 5.18 13.01 -17.06
CA ASP A 63 3.95 12.82 -17.84
C ASP A 63 3.87 11.37 -18.38
N LYS A 64 2.68 10.79 -18.34
CA LYS A 64 2.41 9.36 -18.64
C LYS A 64 3.14 8.38 -17.72
N GLY A 65 3.80 8.87 -16.68
CA GLY A 65 4.47 8.06 -15.67
C GLY A 65 3.47 7.36 -14.74
N ARG A 66 3.91 6.22 -14.21
CA ARG A 66 3.15 5.43 -13.25
C ARG A 66 4.02 5.11 -12.02
N ALA A 67 3.44 5.23 -10.82
CA ALA A 67 4.06 4.81 -9.57
C ALA A 67 3.17 3.78 -8.86
N SER A 68 3.72 2.63 -8.52
CA SER A 68 3.04 1.56 -7.78
C SER A 68 3.52 1.51 -6.33
N PHE A 69 2.57 1.41 -5.40
CA PHE A 69 2.81 1.33 -3.96
C PHE A 69 2.07 0.11 -3.39
N PRO A 70 2.77 -0.95 -2.96
CA PRO A 70 2.14 -2.02 -2.21
C PRO A 70 1.80 -1.54 -0.80
N PHE A 71 0.59 -1.84 -0.32
CA PHE A 71 0.16 -1.44 1.01
C PHE A 71 -0.79 -2.47 1.64
N ARG A 72 -0.99 -2.36 2.94
CA ARG A 72 -1.95 -3.16 3.71
C ARG A 72 -2.82 -2.23 4.54
N VAL A 73 -4.05 -2.62 4.82
CA VAL A 73 -4.93 -1.86 5.72
C VAL A 73 -5.32 -2.72 6.92
N GLY A 74 -5.35 -2.12 8.10
CA GLY A 74 -5.83 -2.74 9.33
C GLY A 74 -7.32 -2.51 9.59
N ARG A 75 -7.93 -1.57 8.85
CA ARG A 75 -9.33 -1.15 8.94
C ARG A 75 -9.78 -0.54 7.62
N ASP A 76 -11.07 -0.32 7.45
CA ASP A 76 -11.59 0.43 6.31
C ASP A 76 -10.93 1.82 6.27
N ALA A 77 -10.38 2.17 5.12
CA ALA A 77 -9.59 3.38 4.95
C ALA A 77 -9.80 4.00 3.58
N ALA A 78 -9.67 5.33 3.52
CA ALA A 78 -9.69 6.09 2.28
C ALA A 78 -8.30 6.60 1.92
N PHE A 79 -8.11 6.92 0.64
CA PHE A 79 -6.88 7.55 0.18
C PHE A 79 -6.93 9.06 0.38
N ARG A 80 -5.76 9.61 0.67
CA ARG A 80 -5.45 11.03 0.48
C ARG A 80 -4.26 11.11 -0.47
N LEU A 81 -4.48 11.71 -1.63
CA LEU A 81 -3.46 11.93 -2.66
C LEU A 81 -3.11 13.41 -2.71
N VAL A 82 -1.84 13.73 -2.64
CA VAL A 82 -1.31 15.09 -2.68
C VAL A 82 -0.22 15.15 -3.75
N TRP A 83 -0.18 16.21 -4.56
CA TRP A 83 0.87 16.39 -5.58
C TRP A 83 1.08 17.86 -5.90
N GLN A 84 2.21 18.18 -6.52
CA GLN A 84 2.52 19.47 -7.10
C GLN A 84 2.81 19.27 -8.59
N TRP A 85 2.47 20.23 -9.45
CA TRP A 85 2.96 20.20 -10.83
C TRP A 85 4.44 20.61 -10.87
N SER A 86 5.21 20.12 -11.83
CA SER A 86 6.63 20.50 -11.95
C SER A 86 6.84 21.96 -12.32
N ASP A 87 5.85 22.59 -12.97
CA ASP A 87 5.88 23.98 -13.47
C ASP A 87 5.16 24.97 -12.53
N ARG A 88 4.57 24.51 -11.42
CA ARG A 88 3.77 25.33 -10.50
C ARG A 88 4.06 24.97 -9.04
N THR A 89 3.94 25.95 -8.16
CA THR A 89 4.14 25.76 -6.72
C THR A 89 2.88 25.38 -5.95
N THR A 90 1.71 25.37 -6.59
CA THR A 90 0.44 25.02 -5.95
C THR A 90 0.37 23.53 -5.65
N GLU A 91 0.05 23.20 -4.40
CA GLU A 91 -0.25 21.83 -3.97
C GLU A 91 -1.73 21.50 -4.25
N ASN A 92 -1.97 20.37 -4.89
CA ASN A 92 -3.30 19.83 -5.10
C ASN A 92 -3.53 18.66 -4.15
N THR A 93 -4.79 18.45 -3.77
CA THR A 93 -5.18 17.35 -2.90
C THR A 93 -6.48 16.74 -3.40
N TRP A 94 -6.54 15.41 -3.36
CA TRP A 94 -7.74 14.63 -3.56
C TRP A 94 -7.91 13.66 -2.39
N ASN A 95 -9.16 13.48 -1.95
CA ASN A 95 -9.52 12.50 -0.93
C ASN A 95 -10.65 11.63 -1.48
N GLY A 96 -10.50 10.32 -1.39
CA GLY A 96 -11.51 9.40 -1.90
C GLY A 96 -11.00 7.98 -2.08
N GLY A 97 -11.84 7.17 -2.71
CA GLY A 97 -11.63 5.72 -2.83
C GLY A 97 -11.79 5.02 -1.49
N MET A 98 -12.53 3.91 -1.47
CA MET A 98 -12.67 3.08 -0.28
C MET A 98 -11.82 1.83 -0.42
N VAL A 99 -11.00 1.56 0.59
CA VAL A 99 -10.28 0.30 0.75
C VAL A 99 -10.90 -0.41 1.94
N ALA A 100 -11.62 -1.49 1.67
CA ALA A 100 -12.21 -2.31 2.72
C ALA A 100 -11.14 -3.21 3.36
N VAL A 101 -11.22 -3.38 4.68
CA VAL A 101 -10.46 -4.43 5.36
C VAL A 101 -11.08 -5.78 5.05
N GLY A 102 -10.25 -6.74 4.65
CA GLY A 102 -10.76 -8.07 4.33
C GLY A 102 -9.85 -8.91 3.46
N PRO A 103 -10.35 -10.07 2.99
CA PRO A 103 -9.60 -11.00 2.16
C PRO A 103 -9.44 -10.52 0.71
N MET A 104 -10.25 -9.56 0.27
CA MET A 104 -10.23 -9.07 -1.11
C MET A 104 -9.00 -8.20 -1.35
N VAL A 105 -8.15 -8.61 -2.29
CA VAL A 105 -7.02 -7.80 -2.75
C VAL A 105 -7.45 -7.02 -3.98
N GLN A 106 -7.21 -5.71 -3.96
CA GLN A 106 -7.51 -4.82 -5.07
C GLN A 106 -6.29 -4.00 -5.49
N ARG A 107 -6.26 -3.68 -6.78
CA ARG A 107 -5.44 -2.61 -7.33
C ARG A 107 -6.28 -1.34 -7.43
N HIS A 108 -5.83 -0.29 -6.79
CA HIS A 108 -6.47 1.02 -6.77
C HIS A 108 -5.70 1.95 -7.70
N VAL A 109 -6.30 2.33 -8.81
CA VAL A 109 -5.68 3.20 -9.81
C VAL A 109 -6.26 4.61 -9.68
N MET A 110 -5.38 5.58 -9.47
CA MET A 110 -5.66 7.01 -9.39
C MET A 110 -4.98 7.70 -10.56
N VAL A 111 -5.76 8.18 -11.51
CA VAL A 111 -5.27 8.90 -12.70
C VAL A 111 -5.48 10.39 -12.49
N ILE A 112 -4.40 11.16 -12.47
CA ILE A 112 -4.42 12.61 -12.31
C ILE A 112 -4.52 13.25 -13.70
N GLY A 113 -5.59 13.99 -13.94
CA GLY A 113 -5.88 14.71 -15.19
C GLY A 113 -5.36 16.15 -15.19
N SER A 114 -5.38 16.78 -16.37
CA SER A 114 -4.87 18.15 -16.58
C SER A 114 -5.65 19.23 -15.82
N ASP A 115 -6.89 18.96 -15.42
CA ASP A 115 -7.78 19.82 -14.64
C ASP A 115 -7.61 19.66 -13.11
N ALA A 116 -6.55 18.96 -12.68
CA ALA A 116 -6.35 18.50 -11.29
C ALA A 116 -7.40 17.48 -10.80
N GLY A 117 -8.29 17.01 -11.69
CA GLY A 117 -9.21 15.94 -11.40
C GLY A 117 -8.49 14.62 -11.19
N VAL A 118 -9.06 13.76 -10.35
CA VAL A 118 -8.57 12.39 -10.14
C VAL A 118 -9.66 11.41 -10.54
N LEU A 119 -9.39 10.63 -11.58
CA LEU A 119 -10.20 9.46 -11.91
C LEU A 119 -9.74 8.29 -11.04
N TYR A 120 -10.64 7.78 -10.22
CA TYR A 120 -10.38 6.65 -9.34
C TYR A 120 -11.10 5.39 -9.84
N ARG A 121 -10.39 4.26 -9.85
CA ARG A 121 -10.97 2.94 -10.09
C ARG A 121 -10.29 1.87 -9.25
N ALA A 122 -11.06 0.87 -8.83
CA ALA A 122 -10.55 -0.31 -8.13
C ALA A 122 -10.78 -1.55 -8.98
N GLU A 123 -9.73 -2.33 -9.16
CA GLU A 123 -9.71 -3.56 -9.96
C GLU A 123 -9.36 -4.74 -9.05
N PRO A 124 -10.00 -5.91 -9.20
CA PRO A 124 -9.53 -7.14 -8.56
C PRO A 124 -8.09 -7.45 -8.97
N LYS A 125 -7.28 -7.96 -8.03
CA LYS A 125 -5.89 -8.37 -8.28
C LYS A 125 -5.76 -9.88 -8.43
#